data_AF-A0A1F8EZL4-F1
#
_entry.id   AF-A0A1F8EZL4-F1
#
_cell.length_a   1.000
_cell.length_b   1.000
_cell.length_c   1.000
_cell.angle_alpha   90.00
_cell.angle_beta   90.00
_cell.angle_gamma   90.00
#
_symmetry.space_group_name_H-M   'P 1'
#
loop_
_entity.id
_entity.type
_entity.pdbx_description
1 polymer ?
#
loop_
_entity_poly.entity_id
_entity_poly.type
_entity_poly.pdbx_seq_one_letter_code
_entity_poly.pdbx_strand_id
1 'polypeptide(L)'
;MEKINLAQSYQRIYQSTVQGRPLYLSDFETILESVAGFLIIAGGILAGIAIIVSGVLYMMAGSDTAKVTTAKAWFKNGLIGALILFAVGLIIQTLLLIATDPFDFFR
;
A
#
# COMPACT_ATOMS: atom_id res chain seq x y z
N MET A 1 -39.24 7.94 -43.68
CA MET A 1 -39.67 8.02 -42.27
C MET A 1 -39.43 6.65 -41.64
N GLU A 2 -38.29 6.51 -40.96
CA GLU A 2 -37.87 5.26 -40.32
C GLU A 2 -38.76 5.02 -39.09
N LYS A 3 -39.56 3.95 -39.12
CA LYS A 3 -40.42 3.58 -38.00
C LYS A 3 -39.53 3.03 -36.89
N ILE A 4 -39.24 3.87 -35.90
CA ILE A 4 -38.55 3.45 -34.68
C ILE A 4 -39.39 2.35 -34.05
N ASN A 5 -38.86 1.13 -34.05
CA ASN A 5 -39.54 -0.04 -33.53
C ASN A 5 -39.56 0.06 -32.00
N LEU A 6 -40.69 0.55 -31.46
CA LEU A 6 -40.86 0.83 -30.05
C LEU A 6 -40.58 -0.41 -29.18
N ALA A 7 -40.83 -1.63 -29.68
CA ALA A 7 -40.50 -2.88 -28.99
C ALA A 7 -39.00 -3.05 -28.73
N GLN A 8 -38.15 -2.57 -29.65
CA GLN A 8 -36.69 -2.62 -29.47
C GLN A 8 -36.17 -1.57 -28.49
N SER A 9 -36.81 -0.39 -28.42
CA SER A 9 -36.47 0.61 -27.39
C SER A 9 -36.81 0.13 -25.98
N TYR A 10 -37.89 -0.63 -25.78
CA TYR A 10 -38.19 -1.18 -24.45
C TYR A 10 -37.14 -2.21 -24.01
N GLN A 11 -36.69 -3.10 -24.90
CA GLN A 11 -35.65 -4.10 -24.57
C GLN A 11 -34.30 -3.46 -24.19
N ARG A 12 -33.94 -2.34 -24.82
CA ARG A 12 -32.71 -1.59 -24.50
C ARG A 12 -32.73 -0.99 -23.09
N ILE A 13 -33.91 -0.62 -22.57
CA ILE A 13 -34.04 0.07 -21.28
C ILE A 13 -34.08 -0.94 -20.10
N TYR A 14 -34.58 -2.16 -20.32
CA TYR A 14 -34.61 -3.20 -19.27
C TYR A 14 -33.30 -4.01 -19.12
N GLN A 15 -32.34 -3.87 -20.04
CA GLN A 15 -31.05 -4.59 -19.96
C GLN A 15 -29.97 -3.88 -19.12
N SER A 16 -30.22 -2.66 -18.64
CA SER A 16 -29.36 -2.01 -17.64
C SER A 16 -29.80 -2.39 -16.23
N THR A 17 -29.90 -3.69 -15.95
CA THR A 17 -29.85 -4.15 -14.57
C THR A 17 -28.39 -3.98 -14.13
N VAL A 18 -28.13 -3.04 -13.22
CA VAL A 18 -26.94 -3.09 -12.37
C VAL A 18 -27.04 -4.41 -11.63
N GLN A 19 -26.45 -5.47 -12.19
CA GLN A 19 -26.36 -6.75 -11.52
C GLN A 19 -25.54 -6.49 -10.26
N GLY A 20 -26.20 -6.54 -9.10
CA GLY A 20 -25.51 -6.49 -7.82
C GLY A 20 -24.54 -7.66 -7.78
N ARG A 21 -23.24 -7.35 -7.76
CA ARG A 21 -22.20 -8.39 -7.65
C ARG A 21 -22.27 -8.95 -6.22
N PRO A 22 -22.51 -10.25 -6.02
CA PRO A 22 -22.39 -10.85 -4.70
C PRO A 22 -20.95 -10.62 -4.18
N LEU A 23 -20.82 -10.16 -2.94
CA LEU A 23 -19.54 -9.94 -2.27
C LEU A 23 -19.02 -11.28 -1.74
N TYR A 24 -17.86 -11.71 -2.25
CA TYR A 24 -17.17 -12.90 -1.77
C TYR A 24 -16.00 -12.54 -0.85
N LEU A 25 -15.55 -13.50 -0.03
CA LEU A 25 -14.35 -13.33 0.80
C LEU A 25 -13.11 -12.97 -0.05
N SER A 26 -13.02 -13.55 -1.24
CA SER A 26 -11.96 -13.25 -2.23
C SER A 26 -11.94 -11.80 -2.68
N ASP A 27 -13.10 -11.14 -2.73
CA ASP A 27 -13.19 -9.72 -3.09
C ASP A 27 -12.60 -8.85 -1.97
N PHE A 28 -12.85 -9.24 -0.72
CA PHE A 28 -12.26 -8.58 0.45
C PHE A 28 -10.75 -8.76 0.49
N GLU A 29 -10.25 -9.97 0.24
CA GLU A 29 -8.82 -10.27 0.13
C GLU A 29 -8.15 -9.42 -0.96
N THR A 30 -8.76 -9.34 -2.15
CA THR A 30 -8.22 -8.54 -3.27
C THR A 30 -8.09 -7.06 -2.91
N ILE A 31 -9.08 -6.49 -2.23
CA ILE A 31 -9.04 -5.10 -1.77
C ILE A 31 -7.95 -4.93 -0.72
N LEU A 32 -7.83 -5.87 0.23
CA LEU A 32 -6.83 -5.84 1.27
C LEU A 32 -5.41 -5.89 0.70
N GLU A 33 -5.14 -6.79 -0.23
CA GLU A 33 -3.85 -6.91 -0.91
C GLU A 33 -3.52 -5.65 -1.72
N SER A 34 -4.51 -5.08 -2.43
CA SER A 34 -4.32 -3.84 -3.17
C SER A 34 -3.97 -2.67 -2.26
N VAL A 35 -4.67 -2.52 -1.13
CA VAL A 35 -4.41 -1.43 -0.18
C VAL A 35 -3.08 -1.65 0.54
N ALA A 36 -2.80 -2.88 0.98
CA ALA A 36 -1.54 -3.23 1.63
C ALA A 36 -0.34 -2.99 0.70
N GLY A 37 -0.42 -3.46 -0.55
CA GLY A 37 0.62 -3.24 -1.56
C GLY A 37 0.87 -1.76 -1.82
N PHE A 38 -0.20 -0.97 -1.95
CA PHE A 38 -0.09 0.49 -2.10
C PHE A 38 0.61 1.14 -0.90
N LEU A 39 0.21 0.80 0.33
CA LEU A 39 0.78 1.37 1.55
C LEU A 39 2.24 0.98 1.75
N ILE A 40 2.64 -0.24 1.41
CA ILE A 40 4.03 -0.70 1.49
C ILE A 40 4.91 0.11 0.51
N ILE A 41 4.46 0.25 -0.74
CA ILE A 41 5.20 1.00 -1.76
C ILE A 41 5.29 2.49 -1.39
N ALA A 42 4.14 3.10 -1.07
CA ALA A 42 4.07 4.51 -0.69
C ALA A 42 4.91 4.80 0.57
N GLY A 43 4.80 3.93 1.58
CA GLY A 43 5.59 4.01 2.80
C GLY A 43 7.09 3.88 2.52
N GLY A 44 7.50 2.96 1.65
CA GLY A 44 8.90 2.76 1.28
C GLY A 44 9.50 3.99 0.60
N ILE A 45 8.74 4.62 -0.29
CA ILE A 45 9.13 5.88 -0.94
C ILE A 45 9.27 7.00 0.10
N LEU A 46 8.29 7.17 0.99
CA LEU A 46 8.35 8.18 2.05
C LEU A 46 9.54 7.98 3.00
N ALA A 47 9.85 6.73 3.36
CA ALA A 47 11.01 6.39 4.15
C ALA A 47 12.32 6.78 3.44
N GLY A 48 12.44 6.46 2.15
CA GLY A 48 13.58 6.86 1.33
C GLY A 48 13.75 8.38 1.25
N ILE A 49 12.66 9.12 1.02
CA ILE A 49 12.67 10.59 0.99
C ILE A 49 13.11 11.15 2.34
N ALA A 50 12.55 10.66 3.45
CA ALA A 50 12.91 11.14 4.78
C ALA A 50 14.41 10.96 5.08
N ILE A 51 14.99 9.83 4.68
CA ILE A 51 16.42 9.56 4.81
C ILE A 51 17.24 10.56 3.97
N ILE A 52 16.91 10.74 2.69
CA ILE A 52 17.63 11.66 1.80
C ILE A 52 17.55 13.10 2.31
N VAL A 53 16.35 13.57 2.65
CA VAL A 53 16.10 14.92 3.16
C VAL A 53 16.85 15.17 4.46
N SER A 54 16.87 14.19 5.37
CA SER A 54 17.63 14.32 6.62
C SER A 54 19.14 14.44 6.38
N GLY A 55 19.69 13.73 5.39
CA GLY A 55 21.09 13.81 5.01
C GLY A 55 21.46 15.19 4.46
N VAL A 56 20.63 15.73 3.55
CA VAL A 56 20.81 17.09 3.01
C VAL A 56 20.74 18.13 4.13
N LEU A 57 19.73 18.05 5.00
CA LEU A 57 19.58 18.95 6.14
C LEU A 57 20.78 18.89 7.10
N TYR A 58 21.32 17.69 7.34
CA TYR A 58 22.49 17.52 8.18
C TYR A 58 23.73 18.18 7.57
N MET A 59 23.95 18.02 6.27
CA MET A 59 25.08 18.65 5.55
C MET A 59 24.94 20.18 5.50
N MET A 60 23.73 20.71 5.41
CA MET A 60 23.47 22.15 5.38
C MET A 60 23.50 22.82 6.76
N ALA A 61 23.42 22.04 7.85
CA ALA A 61 23.30 22.58 9.21
C ALA A 61 24.59 23.25 9.72
N GLY A 62 25.77 22.81 9.27
CA GLY A 62 27.05 23.37 9.69
C GLY A 62 27.20 23.40 11.21
N SER A 63 27.41 24.59 11.79
CA SER A 63 27.55 24.81 13.25
C SER A 63 26.24 25.11 13.98
N ASP A 64 25.10 25.15 13.28
CA ASP A 64 23.79 25.43 13.87
C ASP A 64 23.23 24.18 14.56
N THR A 65 23.30 24.14 15.88
CA THR A 65 22.88 23.02 16.72
C THR A 65 21.38 22.72 16.61
N ALA A 66 20.54 23.72 16.33
CA ALA A 66 19.11 23.53 16.14
C ALA A 66 18.83 22.76 14.84
N LYS A 67 19.49 23.15 13.75
CA LYS A 67 19.36 22.46 12.45
C LYS A 67 19.90 21.04 12.49
N VAL A 68 21.02 20.81 13.18
CA VAL A 68 21.56 19.46 13.40
C VAL A 68 20.58 18.58 14.16
N THR A 69 19.94 19.12 15.19
CA THR A 69 18.97 18.37 16.01
C THR A 69 17.73 18.00 15.19
N THR A 70 17.21 18.93 14.39
CA THR A 70 16.10 18.67 13.47
C THR A 70 16.47 17.60 12.44
N ALA A 71 17.64 17.70 11.81
CA ALA A 71 18.11 16.71 10.84
C ALA A 71 18.18 15.29 11.45
N LYS A 72 18.71 15.17 12.67
CA LYS A 72 18.76 13.90 13.41
C LYS A 72 17.37 13.36 13.76
N ALA A 73 16.44 14.23 14.15
CA ALA A 73 15.06 13.84 14.44
C ALA A 73 14.36 13.28 13.19
N TRP A 74 14.52 13.96 12.05
CA TRP A 74 14.01 13.50 10.76
C TRP A 74 14.61 12.15 10.36
N PHE A 75 15.92 11.98 10.51
CA PHE A 75 16.58 10.71 10.22
C PHE A 75 16.04 9.58 11.10
N LYS A 76 15.94 9.81 12.42
CA LYS A 76 15.41 8.79 13.35
C LYS A 76 13.98 8.39 13.00
N ASN A 77 13.12 9.36 12.71
CA ASN A 77 11.73 9.08 12.38
C ASN A 77 11.61 8.34 11.05
N GLY A 78 12.39 8.73 10.04
CA GLY A 78 12.47 8.03 8.75
C GLY A 78 12.99 6.60 8.89
N LEU A 79 14.02 6.40 9.71
CA LEU A 79 14.60 5.07 9.99
C LEU A 79 13.60 4.16 10.72
N ILE A 80 12.87 4.68 11.70
CA ILE A 80 11.83 3.93 12.40
C ILE A 80 10.72 3.53 11.42
N GLY A 81 10.28 4.45 10.54
CA GLY A 81 9.31 4.13 9.50
C GLY A 81 9.78 3.03 8.55
N ALA A 82 11.04 3.10 8.11
CA ALA A 82 11.65 2.05 7.27
C ALA A 82 11.69 0.69 7.98
N LEU A 83 12.08 0.68 9.26
CA LEU A 83 12.14 -0.54 10.06
C LEU A 83 10.78 -1.19 10.26
N ILE A 84 9.71 -0.40 10.44
CA ILE A 84 8.35 -0.92 10.54
C ILE A 84 7.94 -1.61 9.23
N LEU A 85 8.17 -0.97 8.09
CA LEU A 85 7.84 -1.57 6.78
C LEU A 85 8.63 -2.87 6.53
N PHE A 86 9.91 -2.88 6.91
CA PHE A 86 10.73 -4.09 6.85
C PHE A 86 10.19 -5.19 7.77
N ALA A 87 9.80 -4.85 9.00
CA ALA A 87 9.22 -5.80 9.96
C ALA A 87 7.90 -6.40 9.45
N VAL A 88 7.04 -5.61 8.81
CA VAL A 88 5.80 -6.12 8.20
C VAL A 88 6.12 -7.18 7.13
N GLY A 89 7.08 -6.90 6.25
CA GLY A 89 7.54 -7.87 5.25
C GLY A 89 8.06 -9.17 5.88
N LEU A 90 8.87 -9.06 6.93
CA LEU A 90 9.35 -10.22 7.67
C LEU A 90 8.23 -11.04 8.31
N ILE A 91 7.24 -10.39 8.93
CA ILE A 91 6.11 -11.07 9.58
C ILE A 91 5.30 -11.84 8.53
N ILE A 92 4.95 -11.21 7.41
CA ILE A 92 4.19 -11.87 6.33
C ILE A 92 4.98 -13.07 5.80
N GLN A 93 6.28 -12.91 5.51
CA GLN A 93 7.12 -14.00 5.02
C GLN A 93 7.21 -15.16 6.02
N THR A 94 7.29 -14.85 7.32
CA THR A 94 7.31 -15.86 8.38
C THR A 94 5.98 -16.62 8.45
N LEU A 95 4.85 -15.92 8.35
CA LEU A 95 3.53 -16.56 8.33
C LEU A 95 3.34 -17.46 7.11
N LEU A 96 3.79 -17.02 5.93
CA LEU A 96 3.73 -17.83 4.70
C LEU A 96 4.56 -19.11 4.82
N LEU A 97 5.75 -19.01 5.41
CA LEU A 97 6.63 -20.16 5.65
C LEU A 97 5.97 -21.19 6.58
N ILE A 98 5.42 -20.72 7.71
CA ILE A 98 4.73 -21.60 8.68
C ILE A 98 3.45 -22.19 8.09
N ALA A 99 2.70 -21.43 7.28
CA ALA A 99 1.46 -21.89 6.66
C ALA A 99 1.70 -22.94 5.56
N THR A 100 2.82 -22.83 4.83
CA THR A 100 3.18 -23.76 3.75
C THR A 100 3.77 -25.05 4.33
N ASP A 101 4.75 -24.95 5.22
CA ASP A 101 5.35 -26.10 5.90
C ASP A 101 5.80 -25.74 7.33
N PRO A 102 4.99 -26.03 8.37
CA PRO A 102 5.27 -25.61 9.75
C PRO A 102 6.54 -26.24 10.37
N PHE A 103 7.06 -27.31 9.76
CA PHE A 103 8.25 -28.01 10.22
C PHE A 103 9.55 -27.60 9.49
N ASP A 104 9.47 -26.83 8.41
CA ASP A 104 10.65 -26.39 7.65
C ASP A 104 11.49 -25.38 8.45
N PHE A 105 10.87 -24.68 9.41
CA PHE A 105 11.58 -23.76 10.31
C PHE A 105 12.59 -24.45 11.26
N PHE A 106 12.42 -25.73 11.58
CA PHE A 106 13.22 -26.45 12.58
C PHE A 106 14.28 -27.40 12.00
N ARG A 107 14.47 -27.42 10.67
CA ARG A 107 15.40 -28.32 10.00
C ARG A 107 16.66 -27.60 9.50
#